data_AF-A0A221KCD1-F1
#
_entry.id   AF-A0A221KCD1-F1
#
_cell.length_a   1.000
_cell.length_b   1.000
_cell.length_c   1.000
_cell.angle_alpha   90.00
_cell.angle_beta   90.00
_cell.angle_gamma   90.00
#
_symmetry.space_group_name_H-M   'P 1'
#
loop_
_entity.id
_entity.type
_entity.pdbx_description
1 polymer ?
#
loop_
_entity_poly.entity_id
_entity_poly.type
_entity_poly.pdbx_seq_one_letter_code
_entity_poly.pdbx_strand_id
1 'polypeptide(L)'
;MAVPTLNLALQGGGAHGAFTWGVLDALLASGRCHPGAVSGTSAGAMNALALAHGWMEGGPEGAREALTRLWHAVAAGVPDGTLVLAGSDALAPRLTPLAQWMLHWTHYLAPEHANPLDLHPLRDLLHQQFDFERLRRECPLPLYIAATQANTGRLRLFREHELTPDMVLASACLPTLFRPTWIDGEPYWDGGYSANPPVLPLLLDEHARDTLLVLLMPRRYPSTPRSAADIHARTLDLAFNAPLLTELRQLGHWQAQARRGWWPALRRSERLLRAGRFHLLDGGEALAHQAPHSRLAVQRQYFEALRDLGRAETQRWLDGPGQHVGHTETADLNALFGGA
;
A
#
# COMPACT_ATOMS: atom_id res chain seq x y z
N MET A 1 -18.54 2.05 -24.88
CA MET A 1 -18.12 3.16 -24.00
C MET A 1 -16.62 3.03 -23.79
N ALA A 2 -15.89 4.13 -23.65
CA ALA A 2 -14.46 4.06 -23.34
C ALA A 2 -14.24 3.42 -21.97
N VAL A 3 -13.22 2.58 -21.83
CA VAL A 3 -12.85 1.97 -20.54
C VAL A 3 -12.38 3.09 -19.60
N PRO A 4 -12.98 3.26 -18.42
CA PRO A 4 -12.61 4.34 -17.50
C PRO A 4 -11.19 4.16 -16.94
N THR A 5 -10.50 5.28 -16.73
CA THR A 5 -9.22 5.33 -16.01
C THR A 5 -9.48 5.47 -14.52
N LEU A 6 -8.81 4.64 -13.73
CA LEU A 6 -8.96 4.54 -12.27
C LEU A 6 -7.62 4.77 -11.58
N ASN A 7 -7.55 5.83 -10.77
CA ASN A 7 -6.41 6.07 -9.90
C ASN A 7 -6.43 5.11 -8.72
N LEU A 8 -5.26 4.65 -8.29
CA LEU A 8 -5.11 3.58 -7.30
C LEU A 8 -4.31 4.06 -6.10
N ALA A 9 -4.94 4.13 -4.94
CA ALA A 9 -4.29 4.42 -3.68
C ALA A 9 -4.06 3.09 -2.93
N LEU A 10 -2.81 2.66 -2.83
CA LEU A 10 -2.43 1.33 -2.33
C LEU A 10 -1.84 1.43 -0.91
N GLN A 11 -2.63 1.08 0.10
CA GLN A 11 -2.18 1.12 1.49
C GLN A 11 -1.07 0.09 1.76
N GLY A 12 -0.10 0.48 2.59
CA GLY A 12 0.90 -0.40 3.17
C GLY A 12 0.36 -1.21 4.35
N GLY A 13 0.79 -2.47 4.46
CA GLY A 13 0.35 -3.38 5.53
C GLY A 13 1.26 -4.60 5.71
N GLY A 14 2.53 -4.51 5.32
CA GLY A 14 3.45 -5.65 5.30
C GLY A 14 2.95 -6.77 4.39
N ALA A 15 2.94 -8.01 4.91
CA ALA A 15 2.44 -9.20 4.25
C ALA A 15 1.01 -9.06 3.70
N HIS A 16 0.16 -8.25 4.34
CA HIS A 16 -1.20 -7.99 3.88
C HIS A 16 -1.23 -7.29 2.52
N GLY A 17 -0.12 -6.71 2.04
CA GLY A 17 0.00 -6.23 0.67
C GLY A 17 -0.24 -7.31 -0.40
N ALA A 18 -0.14 -8.60 -0.06
CA ALA A 18 -0.51 -9.69 -0.97
C ALA A 18 -2.02 -9.73 -1.26
N PHE A 19 -2.85 -9.19 -0.34
CA PHE A 19 -4.26 -8.92 -0.64
C PHE A 19 -4.38 -7.89 -1.77
N THR A 20 -3.61 -6.81 -1.71
CA THR A 20 -3.56 -5.80 -2.78
C THR A 20 -3.07 -6.40 -4.11
N TRP A 21 -2.14 -7.37 -4.09
CA TRP A 21 -1.79 -8.12 -5.30
C TRP A 21 -3.00 -8.81 -5.92
N GLY A 22 -3.80 -9.51 -5.09
CA GLY A 22 -5.06 -10.09 -5.55
C GLY A 22 -6.03 -9.07 -6.11
N VAL A 23 -6.12 -7.89 -5.48
CA VAL A 23 -6.97 -6.79 -5.96
C VAL A 23 -6.54 -6.33 -7.34
N LEU A 24 -5.26 -6.02 -7.51
CA LEU A 24 -4.71 -5.57 -8.79
C LEU A 24 -4.86 -6.64 -9.87
N ASP A 25 -4.58 -7.91 -9.56
CA ASP A 25 -4.74 -9.02 -10.52
C ASP A 25 -6.18 -9.12 -11.04
N ALA A 26 -7.17 -9.06 -10.15
CA ALA A 26 -8.58 -9.13 -10.54
C ALA A 26 -9.06 -7.89 -11.30
N LEU A 27 -8.62 -6.68 -10.91
CA LEU A 27 -8.93 -5.45 -11.65
C LEU A 27 -8.38 -5.53 -13.09
N LEU A 28 -7.11 -5.91 -13.24
CA LEU A 28 -6.45 -6.04 -14.54
C LEU A 28 -7.10 -7.12 -15.41
N ALA A 29 -7.38 -8.30 -14.83
CA ALA A 29 -8.03 -9.40 -15.53
C ALA A 29 -9.46 -9.04 -15.99
N SER A 30 -10.16 -8.17 -15.27
CA SER A 30 -11.52 -7.77 -15.64
C SER A 30 -11.61 -6.93 -16.91
N GLY A 31 -10.54 -6.17 -17.22
CA GLY A 31 -10.53 -5.19 -18.30
C GLY A 31 -11.57 -4.06 -18.17
N ARG A 32 -12.27 -3.95 -17.03
CA ARG A 32 -13.37 -2.97 -16.83
C ARG A 32 -12.86 -1.56 -16.56
N CYS A 33 -11.60 -1.41 -16.17
CA CYS A 33 -10.93 -0.13 -15.95
C CYS A 33 -9.44 -0.24 -16.27
N HIS A 34 -8.80 0.88 -16.59
CA HIS A 34 -7.35 0.98 -16.75
C HIS A 34 -6.72 1.72 -15.56
N PRO A 35 -5.54 1.31 -15.09
CA PRO A 35 -4.84 2.05 -14.05
C PRO A 35 -4.46 3.45 -14.56
N GLY A 36 -4.73 4.46 -13.74
CA GLY A 36 -4.25 5.83 -13.90
C GLY A 36 -3.01 6.08 -13.04
N ALA A 37 -2.99 7.21 -12.34
CA ALA A 37 -1.99 7.48 -11.31
C ALA A 37 -2.10 6.49 -10.15
N VAL A 38 -0.95 6.10 -9.60
CA VAL A 38 -0.84 5.13 -8.49
C VAL A 38 -0.07 5.76 -7.34
N SER A 39 -0.62 5.70 -6.14
CA SER A 39 0.10 6.03 -4.93
C SER A 39 0.29 4.80 -4.06
N GLY A 40 1.42 4.73 -3.36
CA GLY A 40 1.77 3.57 -2.57
C GLY A 40 2.72 3.89 -1.43
N THR A 41 2.56 3.12 -0.36
CA THR A 41 3.40 3.17 0.84
C THR A 41 3.77 1.75 1.24
N SER A 42 5.03 1.48 1.59
CA SER A 42 5.48 0.16 2.06
C SER A 42 5.14 -0.95 1.06
N ALA A 43 4.45 -2.01 1.46
CA ALA A 43 3.97 -3.05 0.54
C ALA A 43 3.09 -2.50 -0.61
N GLY A 44 2.38 -1.40 -0.39
CA GLY A 44 1.64 -0.70 -1.45
C GLY A 44 2.56 -0.04 -2.49
N ALA A 45 3.73 0.46 -2.08
CA ALA A 45 4.76 0.98 -2.98
C ALA A 45 5.36 -0.13 -3.85
N MET A 46 5.60 -1.31 -3.27
CA MET A 46 6.07 -2.48 -4.03
C MET A 46 5.06 -2.92 -5.09
N ASN A 47 3.78 -2.98 -4.72
CA ASN A 47 2.70 -3.27 -5.66
C ASN A 47 2.59 -2.21 -6.77
N ALA A 48 2.74 -0.92 -6.42
CA ALA A 48 2.73 0.18 -7.40
C ALA A 48 3.89 0.08 -8.40
N LEU A 49 5.10 -0.23 -7.91
CA LEU A 49 6.29 -0.46 -8.73
C LEU A 49 6.07 -1.65 -9.69
N ALA A 50 5.62 -2.80 -9.16
CA ALA A 50 5.40 -3.99 -9.97
C ALA A 50 4.31 -3.80 -11.03
N LEU A 51 3.21 -3.12 -10.66
CA LEU A 51 2.15 -2.73 -11.58
C LEU A 51 2.70 -1.87 -12.72
N ALA A 52 3.40 -0.78 -12.41
CA ALA A 52 3.92 0.13 -13.43
C ALA A 52 5.01 -0.51 -14.30
N HIS A 53 5.92 -1.26 -13.70
CA HIS A 53 6.96 -1.97 -14.43
C HIS A 53 6.39 -3.00 -15.39
N GLY A 54 5.56 -3.91 -14.89
CA GLY A 54 4.94 -4.93 -15.75
C GLY A 54 4.03 -4.33 -16.81
N TRP A 55 3.40 -3.20 -16.53
CA TRP A 55 2.61 -2.47 -17.53
C TRP A 55 3.46 -1.98 -18.72
N MET A 56 4.70 -1.52 -18.47
CA MET A 56 5.64 -1.16 -19.55
C MET A 56 6.12 -2.38 -20.36
N GLU A 57 6.14 -3.56 -19.75
CA GLU A 57 6.59 -4.80 -20.42
C GLU A 57 5.52 -5.42 -21.30
N GLY A 58 4.27 -5.47 -20.81
CA GLY A 58 3.21 -6.24 -21.46
C GLY A 58 1.80 -5.76 -21.16
N GLY A 59 1.63 -4.49 -20.77
CA GLY A 59 0.32 -3.93 -20.42
C GLY A 59 -0.34 -4.69 -19.25
N PRO A 60 -1.66 -4.97 -19.31
CA PRO A 60 -2.36 -5.65 -18.23
C PRO A 60 -1.75 -7.00 -17.83
N GLU A 61 -1.39 -7.86 -18.79
CA GLU A 61 -0.84 -9.18 -18.49
C GLU A 61 0.58 -9.07 -17.92
N GLY A 62 1.43 -8.20 -18.49
CA GLY A 62 2.76 -7.94 -17.95
C GLY A 62 2.72 -7.45 -16.50
N ALA A 63 1.76 -6.59 -16.14
CA ALA A 63 1.55 -6.14 -14.77
C ALA A 63 1.16 -7.28 -13.81
N ARG A 64 0.27 -8.18 -14.24
CA ARG A 64 -0.15 -9.36 -13.45
C ARG A 64 1.00 -10.33 -13.21
N GLU A 65 1.81 -10.55 -14.24
CA GLU A 65 3.01 -11.38 -14.14
C GLU A 65 4.05 -10.74 -13.21
N ALA A 66 4.31 -9.44 -13.32
CA ALA A 66 5.26 -8.72 -12.47
C ALA A 66 4.85 -8.78 -10.99
N LEU A 67 3.56 -8.60 -10.68
CA LEU A 67 3.05 -8.76 -9.32
C LEU A 67 3.28 -10.19 -8.79
N THR A 68 3.02 -11.19 -9.63
CA THR A 68 3.25 -12.60 -9.28
C THR A 68 4.73 -12.89 -9.00
N ARG A 69 5.63 -12.38 -9.85
CA ARG A 69 7.09 -12.53 -9.68
C ARG A 69 7.57 -11.87 -8.39
N LEU A 70 7.08 -10.66 -8.09
CA LEU A 70 7.41 -9.92 -6.87
C LEU A 70 7.09 -10.75 -5.62
N TRP A 71 5.82 -11.16 -5.45
CA TRP A 71 5.38 -11.82 -4.20
C TRP A 71 5.98 -13.22 -4.03
N HIS A 72 6.16 -13.98 -5.12
CA HIS A 72 6.86 -15.26 -5.04
C HIS A 72 8.34 -15.10 -4.68
N ALA A 73 9.02 -14.07 -5.18
CA ALA A 73 10.42 -13.84 -4.85
C ALA A 73 10.61 -13.32 -3.42
N VAL A 74 9.70 -12.49 -2.91
CA VAL A 74 9.68 -12.11 -1.49
C VAL A 74 9.55 -13.36 -0.61
N ALA A 75 8.69 -14.30 -0.99
CA ALA A 75 8.55 -15.56 -0.26
C ALA A 75 9.80 -16.46 -0.37
N ALA A 76 10.44 -16.51 -1.53
CA ALA A 76 11.66 -17.30 -1.74
C ALA A 76 12.91 -16.70 -1.06
N GLY A 77 12.89 -15.40 -0.74
CA GLY A 77 13.99 -14.70 -0.09
C GLY A 77 14.20 -15.08 1.38
N VAL A 78 13.31 -15.85 1.99
CA VAL A 78 13.44 -16.34 3.37
C VAL A 78 13.45 -17.87 3.38
N PRO A 79 14.48 -18.53 3.94
CA PRO A 79 14.53 -19.99 3.98
C PRO A 79 13.33 -20.59 4.73
N ASP A 80 12.74 -21.64 4.15
CA ASP A 80 11.57 -22.33 4.72
C ASP A 80 11.79 -22.71 6.19
N GLY A 81 10.80 -22.43 7.04
CA GLY A 81 10.81 -22.79 8.47
C GLY A 81 11.61 -21.86 9.39
N THR A 82 12.28 -20.83 8.87
CA THR A 82 13.12 -19.93 9.68
C THR A 82 12.31 -19.01 10.61
N LEU A 83 11.19 -18.45 10.13
CA LEU A 83 10.43 -17.42 10.86
C LEU A 83 9.04 -17.88 11.32
N VAL A 84 8.41 -18.78 10.58
CA VAL A 84 7.01 -19.15 10.80
C VAL A 84 6.84 -20.66 10.69
N LEU A 85 6.06 -21.24 11.59
CA LEU A 85 5.58 -22.62 11.50
C LEU A 85 4.41 -22.66 10.50
N ALA A 86 4.48 -23.59 9.55
CA ALA A 86 3.34 -23.93 8.72
C ALA A 86 2.23 -24.50 9.63
N GLY A 87 1.09 -23.80 9.69
CA GLY A 87 -0.13 -24.31 10.30
C GLY A 87 -0.97 -25.09 9.28
N SER A 88 -1.98 -25.83 9.75
CA SER A 88 -2.96 -26.47 8.83
C SER A 88 -3.84 -25.45 8.10
N ASP A 89 -3.95 -24.22 8.64
CA ASP A 89 -4.69 -23.11 8.05
C ASP A 89 -3.71 -22.09 7.44
N ALA A 90 -3.79 -21.93 6.13
CA ALA A 90 -2.95 -21.02 5.35
C ALA A 90 -3.08 -19.57 5.81
N LEU A 91 -4.25 -19.14 6.30
CA LEU A 91 -4.53 -17.78 6.74
C LEU A 91 -4.22 -17.54 8.22
N ALA A 92 -3.61 -18.49 8.91
CA ALA A 92 -3.26 -18.38 10.32
C ALA A 92 -1.77 -18.68 10.57
N PRO A 93 -0.84 -17.91 9.98
CA PRO A 93 0.59 -18.10 10.20
C PRO A 93 0.96 -17.95 11.69
N ARG A 94 1.80 -18.84 12.21
CA ARG A 94 2.28 -18.80 13.60
C ARG A 94 3.79 -18.66 13.66
N LEU A 95 4.30 -17.61 14.29
CA LEU A 95 5.75 -17.44 14.46
C LEU A 95 6.35 -18.61 15.26
N THR A 96 7.54 -19.08 14.88
CA THR A 96 8.29 -20.05 15.68
C THR A 96 8.67 -19.42 17.03
N PRO A 97 8.85 -20.18 18.13
CA PRO A 97 9.30 -19.60 19.40
C PRO A 97 10.62 -18.82 19.27
N LEU A 98 11.54 -19.29 18.42
CA LEU A 98 12.77 -18.59 18.10
C LEU A 98 12.50 -17.25 17.40
N ALA A 99 11.61 -17.21 16.41
CA ALA A 99 11.26 -15.97 15.71
C ALA A 99 10.54 -14.97 16.62
N GLN A 100 9.66 -15.44 17.51
CA GLN A 100 9.04 -14.59 18.53
C GLN A 100 10.09 -13.98 19.46
N TRP A 101 11.07 -14.78 19.89
CA TRP A 101 12.18 -14.31 20.70
C TRP A 101 13.03 -13.29 19.93
N MET A 102 13.43 -13.57 18.69
CA MET A 102 14.22 -12.64 17.86
C MET A 102 13.49 -11.31 17.65
N LEU A 103 12.19 -11.35 17.30
CA LEU A 103 11.38 -10.15 17.12
C LEU A 103 11.22 -9.35 18.41
N HIS A 104 11.15 -10.00 19.56
CA HIS A 104 11.11 -9.29 20.85
C HIS A 104 12.36 -8.45 21.09
N TRP A 105 13.54 -8.96 20.70
CA TRP A 105 14.81 -8.27 20.89
C TRP A 105 15.03 -7.07 19.97
N THR A 106 14.36 -7.00 18.82
CA THR A 106 14.48 -5.85 17.90
C THR A 106 13.94 -4.54 18.48
N HIS A 107 13.16 -4.61 19.57
CA HIS A 107 12.73 -3.44 20.33
C HIS A 107 13.79 -2.90 21.30
N TYR A 108 14.79 -3.70 21.63
CA TYR A 108 15.84 -3.35 22.60
C TYR A 108 17.23 -3.20 21.96
N LEU A 109 17.42 -3.74 20.76
CA LEU A 109 18.66 -3.67 20.02
C LEU A 109 18.47 -2.81 18.78
N ALA A 110 19.39 -1.89 18.54
CA ALA A 110 19.44 -1.17 17.27
C ALA A 110 19.59 -2.16 16.10
N PRO A 111 18.93 -1.92 14.94
CA PRO A 111 19.08 -2.77 13.75
C PRO A 111 20.53 -2.98 13.32
N GLU A 112 21.39 -1.99 13.61
CA GLU A 112 22.83 -2.04 13.33
C GLU A 112 23.55 -3.17 14.06
N HIS A 113 23.09 -3.51 15.27
CA HIS A 113 23.63 -4.62 16.05
C HIS A 113 23.04 -5.97 15.64
N ALA A 114 21.79 -5.99 15.16
CA ALA A 114 21.11 -7.20 14.72
C ALA A 114 21.52 -7.66 13.32
N ASN A 115 21.86 -6.72 12.43
CA ASN A 115 22.33 -6.97 11.07
C ASN A 115 23.62 -6.17 10.79
N PRO A 116 24.78 -6.63 11.28
CA PRO A 116 26.05 -5.91 11.11
C PRO A 116 26.55 -5.86 9.65
N LEU A 117 26.14 -6.84 8.83
CA LEU A 117 26.54 -6.98 7.43
C LEU A 117 25.63 -6.25 6.43
N ASP A 118 24.57 -5.60 6.92
CA ASP A 118 23.57 -4.89 6.12
C ASP A 118 23.02 -5.71 4.93
N LEU A 119 22.84 -7.01 5.13
CA LEU A 119 22.25 -7.87 4.12
C LEU A 119 20.79 -7.47 3.91
N HIS A 120 20.44 -7.14 2.67
CA HIS A 120 19.11 -6.63 2.34
C HIS A 120 18.52 -7.42 1.15
N PRO A 121 17.96 -8.63 1.37
CA PRO A 121 17.43 -9.47 0.28
C PRO A 121 16.40 -8.75 -0.62
N LEU A 122 15.65 -7.83 -0.04
CA LEU A 122 14.70 -6.99 -0.78
C LEU A 122 15.39 -5.99 -1.72
N ARG A 123 16.59 -5.50 -1.38
CA ARG A 123 17.40 -4.62 -2.25
C ARG A 123 17.84 -5.41 -3.48
N ASP A 124 18.36 -6.61 -3.26
CA ASP A 124 18.80 -7.50 -4.34
C ASP A 124 17.63 -7.87 -5.25
N LEU A 125 16.46 -8.18 -4.67
CA LEU A 125 15.23 -8.42 -5.42
C LEU A 125 14.86 -7.22 -6.29
N LEU A 126 14.90 -6.00 -5.74
CA LEU A 126 14.56 -4.80 -6.49
C LEU A 126 15.48 -4.59 -7.70
N HIS A 127 16.80 -4.79 -7.52
CA HIS A 127 17.77 -4.70 -8.61
C HIS A 127 17.59 -5.79 -9.68
N GLN A 128 17.19 -7.00 -9.27
CA GLN A 128 17.04 -8.13 -10.19
C GLN A 128 15.74 -8.08 -11.00
N GLN A 129 14.67 -7.51 -10.44
CA GLN A 129 13.34 -7.60 -11.07
C GLN A 129 12.88 -6.32 -11.78
N PHE A 130 13.46 -5.17 -11.47
CA PHE A 130 12.95 -3.88 -11.96
C PHE A 130 14.02 -3.06 -12.66
N ASP A 131 13.75 -2.67 -13.91
CA ASP A 131 14.54 -1.70 -14.64
C ASP A 131 14.12 -0.27 -14.25
N PHE A 132 14.81 0.27 -13.25
CA PHE A 132 14.57 1.64 -12.77
C PHE A 132 14.99 2.70 -13.79
N GLU A 133 15.95 2.42 -14.68
CA GLU A 133 16.32 3.39 -15.71
C GLU A 133 15.20 3.55 -16.72
N ARG A 134 14.64 2.44 -17.20
CA ARG A 134 13.48 2.43 -18.08
C ARG A 134 12.26 3.03 -17.40
N LEU A 135 12.00 2.68 -16.12
CA LEU A 135 10.91 3.27 -15.33
C LEU A 135 10.99 4.80 -15.33
N ARG A 136 12.16 5.38 -15.06
CA ARG A 136 12.31 6.85 -15.01
C ARG A 136 12.05 7.54 -16.35
N ARG A 137 12.22 6.82 -17.47
CA ARG A 137 12.13 7.39 -18.82
C ARG A 137 10.79 7.14 -19.50
N GLU A 138 10.18 5.99 -19.25
CA GLU A 138 9.08 5.46 -20.06
C GLU A 138 7.81 5.18 -19.25
N CYS A 139 7.82 5.29 -17.91
CA CYS A 139 6.68 4.91 -17.09
C CYS A 139 5.41 5.69 -17.48
N PRO A 140 4.35 5.00 -17.96
CA PRO A 140 3.13 5.67 -18.40
C PRO A 140 2.19 5.98 -17.24
N LEU A 141 2.44 5.41 -16.06
CA LEU A 141 1.62 5.59 -14.86
C LEU A 141 2.34 6.56 -13.91
N PRO A 142 1.74 7.71 -13.57
CA PRO A 142 2.29 8.57 -12.52
C PRO A 142 2.39 7.83 -11.19
N LEU A 143 3.56 7.81 -10.56
CA LEU A 143 3.80 7.12 -9.28
C LEU A 143 3.99 8.11 -8.14
N TYR A 144 3.37 7.85 -6.99
CA TYR A 144 3.58 8.61 -5.76
C TYR A 144 3.96 7.67 -4.62
N ILE A 145 5.27 7.52 -4.40
CA ILE A 145 5.82 6.61 -3.39
C ILE A 145 6.17 7.39 -2.12
N ALA A 146 5.51 7.09 -1.01
CA ALA A 146 5.70 7.81 0.24
C ALA A 146 6.89 7.26 1.05
N ALA A 147 7.72 8.15 1.58
CA ALA A 147 8.70 7.87 2.62
C ALA A 147 8.68 8.96 3.69
N THR A 148 9.11 8.61 4.89
CA THR A 148 9.18 9.52 6.04
C THR A 148 10.62 9.92 6.29
N GLN A 149 10.95 11.21 6.21
CA GLN A 149 12.28 11.68 6.61
C GLN A 149 12.41 11.54 8.13
N ALA A 150 13.35 10.71 8.59
CA ALA A 150 13.36 10.16 9.94
C ALA A 150 13.61 11.22 11.03
N ASN A 151 14.34 12.28 10.72
CA ASN A 151 14.71 13.32 11.69
C ASN A 151 13.63 14.40 11.88
N THR A 152 12.73 14.57 10.92
CA THR A 152 11.73 15.66 10.91
C THR A 152 10.30 15.17 10.82
N GLY A 153 10.07 13.90 10.50
CA GLY A 153 8.74 13.34 10.24
C GLY A 153 8.08 13.86 8.96
N ARG A 154 8.83 14.56 8.10
CA ARG A 154 8.30 15.14 6.86
C ARG A 154 8.07 14.06 5.81
N LEU A 155 6.92 14.16 5.15
CA LEU A 155 6.60 13.36 3.97
C LEU A 155 7.51 13.75 2.79
N ARG A 156 8.11 12.74 2.16
CA ARG A 156 8.68 12.82 0.81
C ARG A 156 7.86 11.91 -0.10
N LEU A 157 7.41 12.45 -1.24
CA LEU A 157 6.78 11.69 -2.32
C LEU A 157 7.77 11.54 -3.47
N PHE A 158 8.29 10.34 -3.65
CA PHE A 158 9.13 10.02 -4.81
C PHE A 158 8.27 9.73 -6.03
N ARG A 159 8.70 10.30 -7.16
CA ARG A 159 8.03 10.18 -8.45
C ARG A 159 8.74 9.17 -9.34
N GLU A 160 8.01 8.66 -10.33
CA GLU A 160 8.53 7.68 -11.30
C GLU A 160 9.85 8.11 -11.96
N HIS A 161 10.01 9.39 -12.31
CA HIS A 161 11.18 9.93 -13.01
C HIS A 161 12.44 10.11 -12.13
N GLU A 162 12.33 10.00 -10.82
CA GLU A 162 13.48 10.02 -9.89
C GLU A 162 13.67 8.69 -9.17
N LEU A 163 12.74 7.74 -9.32
CA LEU A 163 12.69 6.55 -8.47
C LEU A 163 13.94 5.68 -8.60
N THR A 164 14.45 5.26 -7.44
CA THR A 164 15.59 4.34 -7.30
C THR A 164 15.19 3.17 -6.39
N PRO A 165 15.97 2.06 -6.40
CA PRO A 165 15.78 0.98 -5.44
C PRO A 165 15.76 1.47 -3.99
N ASP A 166 16.69 2.36 -3.61
CA ASP A 166 16.77 2.93 -2.26
C ASP A 166 15.51 3.71 -1.87
N MET A 167 14.92 4.47 -2.79
CA MET A 167 13.66 5.19 -2.53
C MET A 167 12.48 4.25 -2.26
N VAL A 168 12.44 3.10 -2.93
CA VAL A 168 11.42 2.06 -2.71
C VAL A 168 11.68 1.32 -1.40
N LEU A 169 12.94 1.03 -1.07
CA LEU A 169 13.33 0.45 0.22
C LEU A 169 12.99 1.37 1.38
N ALA A 170 13.28 2.67 1.26
CA ALA A 170 12.92 3.67 2.25
C ALA A 170 11.40 3.65 2.55
N SER A 171 10.57 3.50 1.51
CA SER A 171 9.11 3.39 1.68
C SER A 171 8.67 2.17 2.51
N ALA A 172 9.47 1.10 2.57
CA ALA A 172 9.22 -0.13 3.33
C ALA A 172 10.13 -0.31 4.57
N CYS A 173 10.85 0.74 4.96
CA CYS A 173 11.87 0.67 6.00
C CYS A 173 11.29 0.81 7.42
N LEU A 174 10.89 -0.30 8.04
CA LEU A 174 10.45 -0.32 9.44
C LEU A 174 11.62 -0.10 10.40
N PRO A 175 11.61 0.95 11.26
CA PRO A 175 12.78 1.40 12.02
C PRO A 175 13.26 0.42 13.10
N THR A 176 12.39 -0.47 13.58
CA THR A 176 12.77 -1.53 14.53
C THR A 176 13.39 -2.74 13.82
N LEU A 177 13.21 -2.89 12.52
CA LEU A 177 13.66 -4.08 11.77
C LEU A 177 14.82 -3.77 10.82
N PHE A 178 14.89 -2.56 10.30
CA PHE A 178 15.84 -2.16 9.28
C PHE A 178 16.56 -0.88 9.68
N ARG A 179 17.82 -0.77 9.22
CA ARG A 179 18.57 0.49 9.29
C ARG A 179 17.86 1.54 8.41
N PRO A 180 17.88 2.83 8.80
CA PRO A 180 17.33 3.88 7.95
C PRO A 180 18.00 3.84 6.58
N THR A 181 17.21 4.02 5.53
CA THR A 181 17.73 4.13 4.17
C THR A 181 18.17 5.57 3.93
N TRP A 182 19.41 5.76 3.47
CA TRP A 182 19.97 7.07 3.20
C TRP A 182 19.75 7.48 1.75
N ILE A 183 19.13 8.63 1.55
CA ILE A 183 18.85 9.21 0.22
C ILE A 183 19.31 10.66 0.27
N ASP A 184 20.22 11.04 -0.63
CA ASP A 184 20.79 12.39 -0.71
C ASP A 184 21.34 12.92 0.62
N GLY A 185 21.93 12.04 1.44
CA GLY A 185 22.50 12.39 2.74
C GLY A 185 21.50 12.53 3.89
N GLU A 186 20.23 12.19 3.66
CA GLU A 186 19.17 12.24 4.68
C GLU A 186 18.64 10.83 5.01
N PRO A 187 18.33 10.52 6.28
CA PRO A 187 17.79 9.23 6.67
C PRO A 187 16.27 9.14 6.48
N TYR A 188 15.80 8.02 5.94
CA TYR A 188 14.39 7.75 5.70
C TYR A 188 13.90 6.45 6.35
N TRP A 189 12.64 6.48 6.78
CA TRP A 189 11.85 5.36 7.26
C TRP A 189 10.61 5.17 6.38
N ASP A 190 9.88 4.08 6.66
CA ASP A 190 8.62 3.72 6.01
C ASP A 190 7.68 4.93 5.92
N GLY A 191 7.06 5.10 4.75
CA GLY A 191 6.12 6.21 4.51
C GLY A 191 4.88 6.14 5.41
N GLY A 192 4.63 5.00 6.05
CA GLY A 192 3.53 4.73 6.97
C GLY A 192 3.34 5.80 8.04
N TYR A 193 4.45 6.35 8.52
CA TYR A 193 4.45 7.38 9.57
C TYR A 193 4.01 8.78 9.09
N SER A 194 4.01 9.04 7.78
CA SER A 194 3.66 10.36 7.21
C SER A 194 2.51 10.32 6.19
N ALA A 195 2.33 9.25 5.40
CA ALA A 195 1.21 9.05 4.48
C ALA A 195 1.04 7.57 4.09
N ASN A 196 -0.16 6.99 4.28
CA ASN A 196 -0.39 5.56 4.05
C ASN A 196 -1.80 5.20 3.52
N PRO A 197 -2.03 5.22 2.20
CA PRO A 197 -1.21 5.85 1.17
C PRO A 197 -1.55 7.35 1.01
N PRO A 198 -0.74 8.14 0.31
CA PRO A 198 -1.10 9.52 -0.01
C PRO A 198 -2.24 9.56 -1.05
N VAL A 199 -3.35 10.24 -0.75
CA VAL A 199 -4.56 10.26 -1.60
C VAL A 199 -4.72 11.57 -2.36
N LEU A 200 -4.37 12.70 -1.77
CA LEU A 200 -4.46 14.01 -2.38
C LEU A 200 -3.88 14.09 -3.80
N PRO A 201 -2.66 13.58 -4.11
CA PRO A 201 -2.12 13.67 -5.46
C PRO A 201 -2.99 12.96 -6.52
N LEU A 202 -3.74 11.92 -6.12
CA LEU A 202 -4.62 11.18 -7.03
C LEU A 202 -5.92 11.92 -7.32
N LEU A 203 -6.47 12.64 -6.32
CA LEU A 203 -7.67 13.47 -6.52
C LEU A 203 -7.40 14.76 -7.29
N LEU A 204 -6.13 15.17 -7.34
CA LEU A 204 -5.66 16.31 -8.13
C LEU A 204 -5.14 15.89 -9.52
N ASP A 205 -5.29 14.63 -9.89
CA ASP A 205 -4.99 14.17 -11.25
C ASP A 205 -6.00 14.74 -12.25
N GLU A 206 -5.50 15.08 -13.43
CA GLU A 206 -6.31 15.63 -14.51
C GLU A 206 -6.78 14.57 -15.49
N HIS A 207 -6.06 13.45 -15.55
CA HIS A 207 -6.28 12.38 -16.52
C HIS A 207 -7.33 11.38 -16.06
N ALA A 208 -7.58 11.29 -14.75
CA ALA A 208 -8.62 10.45 -14.17
C ALA A 208 -9.48 11.23 -13.16
N ARG A 209 -10.72 10.79 -13.00
CA ARG A 209 -11.67 11.34 -12.01
C ARG A 209 -11.97 10.35 -10.90
N ASP A 210 -11.86 9.06 -11.17
CA ASP A 210 -12.13 7.99 -10.22
C ASP A 210 -10.85 7.63 -9.47
N THR A 211 -10.92 7.58 -8.14
CA THR A 211 -9.84 7.11 -7.27
C THR A 211 -10.35 5.98 -6.39
N LEU A 212 -9.70 4.82 -6.48
CA LEU A 212 -9.94 3.66 -5.62
C LEU A 212 -8.87 3.59 -4.53
N LEU A 213 -9.29 3.64 -3.27
CA LEU A 213 -8.47 3.28 -2.13
C LEU A 213 -8.61 1.79 -1.83
N VAL A 214 -7.48 1.07 -1.84
CA VAL A 214 -7.38 -0.30 -1.32
C VAL A 214 -6.93 -0.23 0.13
N LEU A 215 -7.87 -0.45 1.05
CA LEU A 215 -7.65 -0.36 2.48
C LEU A 215 -7.34 -1.76 3.04
N LEU A 216 -6.15 -1.91 3.62
CA LEU A 216 -5.70 -3.15 4.26
C LEU A 216 -5.95 -3.15 5.76
N MET A 217 -5.88 -1.97 6.37
CA MET A 217 -6.04 -1.83 7.81
C MET A 217 -7.52 -1.72 8.17
N PRO A 218 -8.00 -2.48 9.15
CA PRO A 218 -9.41 -2.49 9.49
C PRO A 218 -9.83 -1.12 10.05
N ARG A 219 -10.99 -0.63 9.62
CA ARG A 219 -11.58 0.61 10.16
C ARG A 219 -12.04 0.47 11.61
N ARG A 220 -12.35 -0.76 12.03
CA ARG A 220 -12.81 -1.07 13.38
C ARG A 220 -12.12 -2.34 13.86
N TYR A 221 -11.56 -2.27 15.07
CA TYR A 221 -11.03 -3.45 15.74
C TYR A 221 -12.12 -4.11 16.61
N PRO A 222 -12.19 -5.44 16.66
CA PRO A 222 -13.25 -6.16 17.40
C PRO A 222 -13.09 -6.04 18.91
N SER A 223 -11.86 -5.84 19.41
CA SER A 223 -11.55 -5.80 20.83
C SER A 223 -10.39 -4.85 21.18
N THR A 224 -10.36 -4.45 22.45
CA THR A 224 -9.26 -3.68 23.06
C THR A 224 -8.10 -4.62 23.40
N PRO A 225 -6.86 -4.31 22.97
CA PRO A 225 -5.70 -5.14 23.28
C PRO A 225 -5.43 -5.18 24.80
N ARG A 226 -4.99 -6.33 25.31
CA ARG A 226 -4.71 -6.54 26.75
C ARG A 226 -3.28 -6.92 27.06
N SER A 227 -2.54 -7.49 26.11
CA SER A 227 -1.13 -7.83 26.28
C SER A 227 -0.23 -6.69 25.79
N ALA A 228 0.99 -6.60 26.31
CA ALA A 228 1.96 -5.60 25.86
C ALA A 228 2.26 -5.72 24.34
N ALA A 229 2.33 -6.94 23.83
CA ALA A 229 2.53 -7.20 22.40
C ALA A 229 1.36 -6.69 21.55
N ASP A 230 0.12 -6.97 21.96
CA ASP A 230 -1.07 -6.51 21.23
C ASP A 230 -1.23 -4.98 21.31
N ILE A 231 -0.88 -4.38 22.46
CA ILE A 231 -0.89 -2.92 22.63
C ILE A 231 0.13 -2.30 21.69
N HIS A 232 1.37 -2.81 21.67
CA HIS A 232 2.42 -2.31 20.79
C HIS A 232 2.02 -2.41 19.32
N ALA A 233 1.51 -3.57 18.89
CA ALA A 233 1.04 -3.76 17.52
C ALA A 233 -0.12 -2.81 17.17
N ARG A 234 -1.07 -2.62 18.09
CA ARG A 234 -2.17 -1.65 17.90
C ARG A 234 -1.66 -0.22 17.83
N THR A 235 -0.65 0.15 18.63
CA THR A 235 -0.05 1.49 18.59
C THR A 235 0.60 1.76 17.24
N LEU A 236 1.36 0.80 16.70
CA LEU A 236 1.93 0.90 15.36
C LEU A 236 0.84 1.00 14.29
N ASP A 237 -0.20 0.17 14.39
CA ASP A 237 -1.32 0.22 13.44
C ASP A 237 -1.99 1.61 13.45
N LEU A 238 -2.25 2.17 14.64
CA LEU A 238 -2.85 3.51 14.76
C LEU A 238 -1.92 4.60 14.25
N ALA A 239 -0.61 4.50 14.50
CA ALA A 239 0.38 5.44 14.00
C ALA A 239 0.41 5.45 12.46
N PHE A 240 0.33 4.28 11.83
CA PHE A 240 0.32 4.17 10.36
C PHE A 240 -0.97 4.64 9.71
N ASN A 241 -2.10 4.52 10.41
CA ASN A 241 -3.39 4.88 9.84
C ASN A 241 -3.78 6.35 10.12
N ALA A 242 -3.23 6.97 11.17
CA ALA A 242 -3.58 8.34 11.55
C ALA A 242 -3.37 9.39 10.44
N PRO A 243 -2.27 9.36 9.64
CA PRO A 243 -2.10 10.29 8.54
C PRO A 243 -3.19 10.17 7.47
N LEU A 244 -3.53 8.93 7.06
CA LEU A 244 -4.59 8.69 6.09
C LEU A 244 -5.95 9.19 6.60
N LEU A 245 -6.31 8.85 7.84
CA LEU A 245 -7.59 9.29 8.41
C LEU A 245 -7.71 10.82 8.46
N THR A 246 -6.61 11.50 8.76
CA THR A 246 -6.56 12.97 8.80
C THR A 246 -6.64 13.55 7.38
N GLU A 247 -5.93 12.97 6.40
CA GLU A 247 -5.99 13.36 5.00
C GLU A 247 -7.42 13.19 4.44
N LEU A 248 -8.05 12.02 4.62
CA LEU A 248 -9.40 11.74 4.11
C LEU A 248 -10.46 12.67 4.72
N ARG A 249 -10.34 13.03 6.00
CA ARG A 249 -11.20 14.03 6.65
C ARG A 249 -11.09 15.40 6.00
N GLN A 250 -9.86 15.87 5.79
CA GLN A 250 -9.61 17.16 5.16
C GLN A 250 -10.10 17.17 3.72
N LEU A 251 -9.83 16.10 2.96
CA LEU A 251 -10.31 15.93 1.59
C LEU A 251 -11.83 15.93 1.50
N GLY A 252 -12.53 15.22 2.40
CA GLY A 252 -14.00 15.24 2.47
C GLY A 252 -14.55 16.64 2.71
N HIS A 253 -13.93 17.41 3.62
CA HIS A 253 -14.30 18.80 3.87
C HIS A 253 -14.06 19.69 2.64
N TRP A 254 -12.90 19.60 2.00
CA TRP A 254 -12.55 20.39 0.82
C TRP A 254 -13.42 20.05 -0.39
N GLN A 255 -13.73 18.77 -0.62
CA GLN A 255 -14.66 18.37 -1.68
C GLN A 255 -16.07 18.92 -1.42
N ALA A 256 -16.58 18.84 -0.19
CA ALA A 256 -17.88 19.40 0.15
C ALA A 256 -17.92 20.92 -0.07
N GLN A 257 -16.85 21.64 0.28
CA GLN A 257 -16.72 23.07 0.01
C GLN A 257 -16.68 23.37 -1.49
N ALA A 258 -15.87 22.64 -2.25
CA ALA A 258 -15.74 22.82 -3.69
C ALA A 258 -17.06 22.54 -4.44
N ARG A 259 -17.85 21.55 -3.99
CA ARG A 259 -19.18 21.22 -4.54
C ARG A 259 -20.20 22.35 -4.32
N ARG A 260 -20.11 23.10 -3.22
CA ARG A 260 -20.96 24.25 -2.91
C ARG A 260 -20.51 25.54 -3.60
N GLY A 261 -19.24 25.63 -4.00
CA GLY A 261 -18.66 26.82 -4.62
C GLY A 261 -19.24 27.13 -6.01
N TRP A 262 -19.34 28.42 -6.32
CA TRP A 262 -19.76 28.90 -7.63
C TRP A 262 -18.67 28.61 -8.67
N TRP A 263 -19.02 27.83 -9.72
CA TRP A 263 -18.06 27.24 -10.66
C TRP A 263 -17.05 28.22 -11.27
N PRO A 264 -17.44 29.43 -11.76
CA PRO A 264 -16.50 30.40 -12.32
C PRO A 264 -15.45 30.92 -11.33
N ALA A 265 -15.74 30.88 -10.02
CA ALA A 265 -14.82 31.33 -8.98
C ALA A 265 -13.89 30.21 -8.45
N LEU A 266 -14.14 28.95 -8.83
CA LEU A 266 -13.32 27.83 -8.36
C LEU A 266 -11.93 27.85 -8.99
N ARG A 267 -10.90 27.70 -8.16
CA ARG A 267 -9.52 27.43 -8.60
C ARG A 267 -9.44 26.06 -9.28
N ARG A 268 -8.36 25.82 -10.03
CA ARG A 268 -8.13 24.56 -10.74
C ARG A 268 -8.23 23.35 -9.80
N SER A 269 -7.53 23.38 -8.66
CA SER A 269 -7.58 22.29 -7.67
C SER A 269 -8.98 22.04 -7.12
N GLU A 270 -9.77 23.09 -6.86
CA GLU A 270 -11.15 22.95 -6.39
C GLU A 270 -12.06 22.35 -7.46
N ARG A 271 -11.85 22.68 -8.74
CA ARG A 271 -12.58 22.03 -9.84
C ARG A 271 -12.25 20.54 -9.95
N LEU A 272 -10.98 20.16 -9.79
CA LEU A 272 -10.56 18.76 -9.78
C LEU A 272 -11.18 18.02 -8.59
N LEU A 273 -11.06 18.57 -7.38
CA LEU A 273 -11.66 18.01 -6.17
C LEU A 273 -13.18 17.84 -6.30
N ARG A 274 -13.88 18.85 -6.83
CA ARG A 274 -15.32 18.80 -7.08
C ARG A 274 -15.72 17.67 -8.02
N ALA A 275 -14.92 17.44 -9.06
CA ALA A 275 -15.18 16.42 -10.09
C ALA A 275 -14.66 15.03 -9.70
N GLY A 276 -13.80 14.93 -8.69
CA GLY A 276 -13.25 13.67 -8.21
C GLY A 276 -14.32 12.76 -7.60
N ARG A 277 -14.25 11.48 -7.95
CA ARG A 277 -15.12 10.39 -7.47
C ARG A 277 -14.27 9.42 -6.66
N PHE A 278 -14.72 9.14 -5.45
CA PHE A 278 -13.99 8.26 -4.55
C PHE A 278 -14.65 6.89 -4.42
N HIS A 279 -13.80 5.86 -4.42
CA HIS A 279 -14.18 4.47 -4.26
C HIS A 279 -13.32 3.82 -3.19
N LEU A 280 -13.87 2.79 -2.57
CA LEU A 280 -13.22 2.06 -1.50
C LEU A 280 -13.37 0.56 -1.74
N LEU A 281 -12.25 -0.14 -1.66
CA LEU A 281 -12.21 -1.60 -1.50
C LEU A 281 -11.53 -1.86 -0.15
N ASP A 282 -12.35 -2.27 0.81
CA ASP A 282 -11.91 -2.52 2.18
C ASP A 282 -11.68 -4.02 2.36
N GLY A 283 -10.46 -4.42 2.73
CA GLY A 283 -10.17 -5.80 3.14
C GLY A 283 -10.95 -6.24 4.39
N GLY A 284 -11.51 -5.27 5.13
CA GLY A 284 -12.67 -5.43 5.99
C GLY A 284 -12.47 -6.44 7.11
N GLU A 285 -13.53 -7.18 7.40
CA GLU A 285 -13.57 -8.21 8.44
C GLU A 285 -12.56 -9.34 8.18
N ALA A 286 -12.33 -9.68 6.91
CA ALA A 286 -11.44 -10.78 6.52
C ALA A 286 -9.98 -10.51 6.95
N LEU A 287 -9.51 -9.27 6.85
CA LEU A 287 -8.20 -8.87 7.38
C LEU A 287 -8.25 -8.50 8.88
N ALA A 288 -9.40 -8.06 9.41
CA ALA A 288 -9.54 -7.68 10.82
C ALA A 288 -9.33 -8.84 11.81
N HIS A 289 -9.63 -10.07 11.39
CA HIS A 289 -9.46 -11.29 12.20
C HIS A 289 -8.03 -11.85 12.17
N GLN A 290 -7.15 -11.27 11.36
CA GLN A 290 -5.75 -11.70 11.27
C GLN A 290 -4.98 -11.27 12.52
N ALA A 291 -4.14 -12.17 13.03
CA ALA A 291 -3.30 -11.87 14.18
C ALA A 291 -2.26 -10.79 13.82
N PRO A 292 -1.86 -9.89 14.75
CA PRO A 292 -1.00 -8.77 14.40
C PRO A 292 0.35 -9.17 13.79
N HIS A 293 0.95 -10.27 14.25
CA HIS A 293 2.22 -10.80 13.73
C HIS A 293 2.13 -11.34 12.30
N SER A 294 0.93 -11.59 11.78
CA SER A 294 0.73 -12.09 10.41
C SER A 294 1.25 -11.10 9.35
N ARG A 295 1.38 -9.82 9.67
CA ARG A 295 1.95 -8.79 8.79
C ARG A 295 3.44 -8.96 8.51
N LEU A 296 4.14 -9.75 9.33
CA LEU A 296 5.55 -10.10 9.14
C LEU A 296 5.72 -11.49 8.52
N ALA A 297 4.61 -12.18 8.19
CA ALA A 297 4.69 -13.49 7.57
C ALA A 297 5.19 -13.38 6.12
N VAL A 298 6.08 -14.30 5.75
CA VAL A 298 6.75 -14.34 4.44
C VAL A 298 6.51 -15.65 3.70
N GLN A 299 5.53 -16.44 4.15
CA GLN A 299 5.24 -17.74 3.55
C GLN A 299 4.48 -17.58 2.24
N ARG A 300 4.93 -18.29 1.20
CA ARG A 300 4.27 -18.30 -0.11
C ARG A 300 2.79 -18.66 -0.03
N GLN A 301 2.44 -19.71 0.71
CA GLN A 301 1.05 -20.16 0.86
C GLN A 301 0.16 -19.08 1.50
N TYR A 302 0.71 -18.29 2.43
CA TYR A 302 -0.03 -17.17 3.04
C TYR A 302 -0.25 -16.03 2.05
N PHE A 303 0.77 -15.67 1.27
CA PHE A 303 0.62 -14.67 0.21
C PHE A 303 -0.37 -15.08 -0.86
N GLU A 304 -0.34 -16.34 -1.31
CA GLU A 304 -1.31 -16.86 -2.29
C GLU A 304 -2.74 -16.87 -1.72
N ALA A 305 -2.91 -17.23 -0.44
CA ALA A 305 -4.22 -17.17 0.22
C ALA A 305 -4.76 -15.74 0.33
N LEU A 306 -3.90 -14.77 0.70
CA LEU A 306 -4.26 -13.35 0.72
C LEU A 306 -4.59 -12.82 -0.67
N ARG A 307 -3.82 -13.21 -1.69
CA ARG A 307 -4.11 -12.89 -3.09
C ARG A 307 -5.50 -13.40 -3.48
N ASP A 308 -5.80 -14.65 -3.20
CA ASP A 308 -7.09 -15.24 -3.59
C ASP A 308 -8.26 -14.56 -2.88
N LEU A 309 -8.09 -14.18 -1.61
CA LEU A 309 -9.03 -13.35 -0.89
C LEU A 309 -9.20 -11.97 -1.55
N GLY A 310 -8.10 -11.29 -1.90
CA GLY A 310 -8.14 -10.00 -2.60
C GLY A 310 -8.84 -10.07 -3.96
N ARG A 311 -8.63 -11.15 -4.72
CA ARG A 311 -9.35 -11.41 -5.98
C ARG A 311 -10.84 -11.58 -5.74
N ALA A 312 -11.22 -12.35 -4.73
CA ALA A 312 -12.63 -12.61 -4.41
C ALA A 312 -13.37 -11.34 -3.93
N GLU A 313 -12.75 -10.50 -3.10
CA GLU A 313 -13.31 -9.20 -2.69
C GLU A 313 -13.43 -8.24 -3.87
N THR A 314 -12.44 -8.24 -4.77
CA THR A 314 -12.47 -7.40 -5.98
C THR A 314 -13.58 -7.82 -6.93
N GLN A 315 -13.81 -9.12 -7.09
CA GLN A 315 -14.92 -9.61 -7.91
C GLN A 315 -16.27 -9.14 -7.33
N ARG A 316 -16.47 -9.29 -6.01
CA ARG A 316 -17.66 -8.77 -5.33
C ARG A 316 -17.82 -7.27 -5.49
N TRP A 317 -16.72 -6.52 -5.39
CA TRP A 317 -16.71 -5.08 -5.58
C TRP A 317 -17.10 -4.71 -7.02
N LEU A 318 -16.49 -5.35 -8.03
CA LEU A 318 -16.78 -5.14 -9.46
C LEU A 318 -18.23 -5.46 -9.82
N ASP A 319 -18.82 -6.46 -9.17
CA ASP A 319 -20.22 -6.85 -9.39
C ASP A 319 -21.22 -6.01 -8.59
N GLY A 320 -20.75 -5.15 -7.69
CA GLY A 320 -21.57 -4.21 -6.93
C GLY A 320 -21.12 -2.75 -7.15
N PRO A 321 -20.47 -2.11 -6.16
CA PRO A 321 -20.05 -0.71 -6.27
C PRO A 321 -19.24 -0.39 -7.53
N GLY A 322 -18.33 -1.27 -7.95
CA GLY A 322 -17.42 -1.07 -9.08
C GLY A 322 -18.11 -0.86 -10.43
N GLN A 323 -19.40 -1.20 -10.57
CA GLN A 323 -20.20 -0.86 -11.76
C GLN A 323 -20.37 0.66 -11.95
N HIS A 324 -20.16 1.46 -10.90
CA HIS A 324 -20.33 2.90 -10.93
C HIS A 324 -19.04 3.67 -11.28
N VAL A 325 -17.90 2.98 -11.43
CA VAL A 325 -16.64 3.60 -11.87
C VAL A 325 -16.86 4.28 -13.22
N GLY A 326 -16.41 5.52 -13.35
CA GLY A 326 -16.66 6.32 -14.55
C GLY A 326 -17.98 7.08 -14.53
N HIS A 327 -18.86 6.82 -13.55
CA HIS A 327 -20.19 7.43 -13.43
C HIS A 327 -20.35 8.20 -12.13
N THR A 328 -20.35 7.52 -10.98
CA THR A 328 -20.63 8.12 -9.65
C THR A 328 -19.70 7.56 -8.60
N GLU A 329 -19.39 8.35 -7.57
CA GLU A 329 -18.65 7.88 -6.40
C GLU A 329 -19.43 6.80 -5.64
N THR A 330 -18.71 5.90 -5.00
CA THR A 330 -19.31 4.80 -4.20
C THR A 330 -18.92 4.86 -2.73
N ALA A 331 -18.06 5.82 -2.36
CA ALA A 331 -17.59 6.02 -1.01
C ALA A 331 -17.54 7.53 -0.73
N ASP A 332 -18.48 8.00 0.10
CA ASP A 332 -18.48 9.39 0.57
C ASP A 332 -17.43 9.54 1.68
N LEU A 333 -16.37 10.28 1.39
CA LEU A 333 -15.28 10.54 2.32
C LEU A 333 -15.74 11.19 3.63
N ASN A 334 -16.69 12.13 3.54
CA ASN A 334 -17.20 12.82 4.71
C ASN A 334 -18.10 11.92 5.56
N ALA A 335 -18.93 11.09 4.93
CA ALA A 335 -19.75 10.11 5.65
C ALA A 335 -18.92 8.99 6.31
N LEU A 336 -17.85 8.56 5.63
CA LEU A 336 -17.00 7.46 6.10
C LEU A 336 -15.96 7.88 7.14
N PHE A 337 -15.43 9.10 7.01
CA PHE A 337 -14.29 9.55 7.81
C PHE A 337 -14.50 10.90 8.51
N GLY A 338 -15.50 11.69 8.10
CA GLY A 338 -15.85 12.95 8.77
C GLY A 338 -16.15 12.71 10.25
N GLY A 339 -15.56 13.52 11.11
CA GLY A 339 -15.83 13.46 12.55
C GLY A 339 -17.31 13.75 12.84
N ALA A 340 -17.85 13.09 13.86
CA ALA A 340 -19.14 13.45 14.45
C ALA A 340 -19.10 14.85 15.07
#